data_AF-G0EUL1-F1
#
_entry.id   AF-G0EUL1-F1
#
_cell.length_a   1.000
_cell.length_b   1.000
_cell.length_c   1.000
_cell.angle_alpha   90.00
_cell.angle_beta   90.00
_cell.angle_gamma   90.00
#
_symmetry.space_group_name_H-M   'P 1'
#
loop_
_entity.id
_entity.type
_entity.pdbx_description
1 polymer ?
#
loop_
_entity_poly.entity_id
_entity_poly.type
_entity_poly.pdbx_seq_one_letter_code
_entity_poly.pdbx_strand_id
1 'polypeptide(L)'
;MNAAAAPDGLRPDGKYTRAPRWLPAPPARCWPACALALGRHFHCPAITPTRWGDYASPQDQLVLALKFGHALPLAGWLAARLAAGLPGAWAGARPAPPDLIAPIPLSPQRLAARGFNQAWEIARPLARHLGLRPTRCCCSASATPAASARWTWPPGR
;
A
#
# COMPACT_ATOMS: atom_id res chain seq x y z
N MET A 1 -21.79 14.13 34.38
CA MET A 1 -20.74 13.49 33.56
C MET A 1 -21.24 12.10 33.19
N ASN A 2 -21.92 11.95 32.05
CA ASN A 2 -22.43 10.64 31.65
C ASN A 2 -21.31 9.85 30.98
N ALA A 3 -20.82 8.82 31.65
CA ALA A 3 -20.05 7.78 31.00
C ALA A 3 -20.95 7.14 29.94
N ALA A 4 -20.61 7.32 28.66
CA ALA A 4 -21.24 6.56 27.60
C ALA A 4 -21.01 5.07 27.89
N ALA A 5 -22.09 4.30 28.06
CA ALA A 5 -21.99 2.86 28.22
C ALA A 5 -21.18 2.29 27.04
N ALA A 6 -20.19 1.45 27.34
CA ALA A 6 -19.40 0.80 26.31
C ALA A 6 -20.33 0.02 25.36
N PRO A 7 -20.15 0.11 24.03
CA PRO A 7 -21.01 -0.57 23.08
C PRO A 7 -20.97 -2.09 23.28
N ASP A 8 -22.13 -2.74 23.17
CA ASP A 8 -22.28 -4.19 23.31
C ASP A 8 -21.21 -4.94 22.50
N GLY A 9 -20.49 -5.84 23.19
CA GLY A 9 -19.45 -6.67 22.61
C GLY A 9 -18.05 -6.05 22.58
N LEU A 10 -17.84 -4.80 23.01
CA LEU A 10 -16.49 -4.21 23.15
C LEU A 10 -15.79 -4.74 24.41
N ARG A 11 -14.71 -5.50 24.22
CA ARG A 11 -13.85 -6.01 25.28
C ARG A 11 -12.94 -4.90 25.86
N PRO A 12 -12.42 -5.08 27.09
CA PRO A 12 -11.51 -4.12 27.73
C PRO A 12 -10.22 -3.86 26.93
N ASP A 13 -9.78 -4.80 26.08
CA ASP A 13 -8.64 -4.68 25.18
C ASP A 13 -8.98 -3.95 23.85
N GLY A 14 -10.14 -3.31 23.76
CA GLY A 14 -10.58 -2.54 22.59
C GLY A 14 -11.06 -3.40 21.42
N LYS A 15 -11.23 -4.71 21.62
CA LYS A 15 -11.66 -5.66 20.57
C LYS A 15 -13.14 -5.96 20.69
N TYR A 16 -13.86 -6.02 19.57
CA TYR A 16 -15.24 -6.49 19.58
C TYR A 16 -15.32 -8.03 19.52
N THR A 17 -16.19 -8.64 20.33
CA THR A 17 -16.50 -10.09 20.26
C THR A 17 -17.29 -10.47 19.01
N ARG A 18 -17.97 -9.49 18.39
CA ARG A 18 -18.69 -9.61 17.12
C ARG A 18 -18.63 -8.28 16.38
N ALA A 19 -18.59 -8.31 15.04
CA ALA A 19 -18.64 -7.09 14.24
C ALA A 19 -19.85 -6.22 14.66
N PRO A 20 -19.63 -4.94 15.02
CA PRO A 20 -20.70 -4.08 15.49
C PRO A 20 -21.71 -3.81 14.37
N ARG A 21 -22.98 -3.61 14.74
CA ARG A 21 -24.10 -3.46 13.78
C ARG A 21 -23.98 -2.24 12.84
N TRP A 22 -23.19 -1.23 13.21
CA TRP A 22 -22.88 -0.06 12.38
C TRP A 22 -21.76 -0.30 11.37
N LEU A 23 -21.07 -1.46 11.42
CA LEU A 23 -20.07 -1.80 10.44
C LEU A 23 -20.77 -2.11 9.10
N PRO A 24 -20.42 -1.42 8.00
CA PRO A 24 -21.03 -1.69 6.71
C PRO A 24 -20.77 -3.15 6.31
N ALA A 25 -21.78 -3.77 5.68
CA ALA A 25 -21.61 -5.11 5.12
C ALA A 25 -20.40 -5.11 4.16
N PRO A 26 -19.54 -6.15 4.19
CA PRO A 26 -18.43 -6.23 3.26
C PRO A 26 -18.99 -6.21 1.83
N PRO A 27 -18.41 -5.42 0.91
CA PRO A 27 -18.88 -5.39 -0.47
C PRO A 27 -18.69 -6.79 -1.08
N ALA A 28 -19.71 -7.29 -1.79
CA ALA A 28 -19.68 -8.60 -2.44
C ALA A 28 -18.61 -8.71 -3.54
N ARG A 29 -18.03 -7.56 -3.94
CA ARG A 29 -17.01 -7.45 -4.97
C ARG A 29 -15.92 -6.49 -4.51
N CYS A 30 -14.68 -6.71 -4.95
CA CYS A 30 -13.63 -5.73 -4.81
C CYS A 30 -14.03 -4.41 -5.49
N TRP A 31 -13.36 -3.32 -5.08
CA TRP A 31 -13.40 -1.98 -5.69
C TRP A 31 -13.70 -2.03 -7.21
N PRO A 32 -14.48 -1.09 -7.79
CA PRO A 32 -14.99 -1.19 -9.16
C PRO A 32 -13.94 -1.44 -10.27
N ALA A 33 -12.66 -1.15 -10.01
CA ALA A 33 -11.55 -1.45 -10.93
C ALA A 33 -11.13 -2.93 -10.96
N CYS A 34 -11.43 -3.71 -9.91
CA CYS A 34 -11.01 -5.10 -9.74
C CYS A 34 -12.17 -6.07 -10.00
N ALA A 35 -13.39 -5.73 -9.56
CA ALA A 35 -14.66 -6.46 -9.77
C ALA A 35 -14.71 -7.96 -9.39
N LEU A 36 -13.61 -8.53 -8.88
CA LEU A 36 -13.51 -9.89 -8.35
C LEU A 36 -14.50 -10.11 -7.20
N ALA A 37 -15.13 -11.29 -7.17
CA ALA A 37 -16.00 -11.69 -6.06
C ALA A 37 -15.16 -11.77 -4.77
N LEU A 38 -15.49 -10.91 -3.80
CA LEU A 38 -14.93 -11.03 -2.45
C LEU A 38 -15.79 -12.01 -1.68
N GLY A 39 -15.18 -13.02 -1.07
CA GLY A 39 -15.84 -13.84 -0.07
C GLY A 39 -16.19 -13.02 1.18
N ARG A 40 -16.44 -13.69 2.31
CA ARG A 40 -16.78 -13.04 3.59
C ARG A 40 -15.66 -12.20 4.23
N HIS A 41 -14.54 -12.00 3.52
CA HIS A 41 -13.34 -11.31 4.01
C HIS A 41 -12.97 -10.16 3.06
N PHE A 42 -12.47 -9.05 3.62
CA PHE A 42 -11.95 -7.89 2.90
C PHE A 42 -10.62 -8.15 2.16
N HIS A 43 -10.28 -9.42 1.89
CA HIS A 43 -9.02 -9.82 1.29
C HIS A 43 -9.21 -10.11 -0.20
N CYS A 44 -8.63 -9.27 -1.06
CA CYS A 44 -8.61 -9.51 -2.49
C CYS A 44 -7.66 -10.69 -2.78
N PRO A 45 -8.10 -11.80 -3.37
CA PRO A 45 -7.22 -12.94 -3.65
C PRO A 45 -6.11 -12.60 -4.66
N ALA A 46 -6.29 -11.54 -5.46
CA ALA A 46 -5.25 -11.03 -6.35
C ALA A 46 -4.18 -10.18 -5.63
N ILE A 47 -4.42 -9.79 -4.37
CA ILE A 47 -3.49 -8.99 -3.56
C ILE A 47 -3.14 -9.79 -2.31
N THR A 48 -1.99 -10.44 -2.32
CA THR A 48 -1.39 -10.99 -1.10
C THR A 48 -0.57 -9.89 -0.42
N PRO A 49 -1.02 -9.30 0.71
CA PRO A 49 -0.24 -8.30 1.42
C PRO A 49 0.93 -8.99 2.09
N THR A 50 2.13 -8.73 1.58
CA THR A 50 3.37 -9.13 2.26
C THR A 50 3.82 -7.97 3.15
N ARG A 51 3.99 -8.23 4.44
CA ARG A 51 4.65 -7.31 5.37
C ARG A 51 6.12 -7.67 5.45
N TRP A 52 7.00 -6.66 5.42
CA TRP A 52 8.44 -6.89 5.57
C TRP A 52 8.88 -6.89 7.04
N GLY A 53 8.16 -6.20 7.92
CA GLY A 53 8.47 -6.14 9.34
C GLY A 53 7.32 -5.54 10.16
N ASP A 54 7.51 -5.50 11.47
CA ASP A 54 6.58 -4.86 12.39
C ASP A 54 6.69 -3.34 12.31
N TYR A 55 5.55 -2.67 12.44
CA TYR A 55 5.49 -1.21 12.56
C TYR A 55 5.77 -0.83 14.02
N ALA A 56 7.03 -0.97 14.42
CA ALA A 56 7.52 -0.73 15.77
C ALA A 56 8.90 -0.05 15.72
N SER A 57 9.43 0.33 16.88
CA SER A 57 10.77 0.90 16.98
C SER A 57 11.85 -0.10 16.54
N PRO A 58 12.85 0.32 15.74
CA PRO A 58 13.08 1.67 15.22
C PRO A 58 12.46 1.94 13.83
N GLN A 59 11.77 0.97 13.23
CA GLN A 59 11.27 1.07 11.85
C GLN A 59 10.18 2.14 11.68
N ASP A 60 9.32 2.30 12.69
CA ASP A 60 8.29 3.33 12.72
C ASP A 60 8.89 4.74 12.59
N GLN A 61 9.97 5.04 13.31
CA GLN A 61 10.66 6.33 13.27
C GLN A 61 11.26 6.60 11.89
N LEU A 62 11.80 5.58 11.21
CA LEU A 62 12.32 5.72 9.86
C LEU A 62 11.19 6.01 8.86
N VAL A 63 10.05 5.32 8.98
CA VAL A 63 8.86 5.62 8.17
C VAL A 63 8.36 7.04 8.45
N LEU A 64 8.32 7.47 9.70
CA LEU A 64 7.94 8.83 10.09
C LEU A 64 8.93 9.88 9.57
N ALA A 65 10.24 9.63 9.63
CA ALA A 65 11.26 10.55 9.11
C ALA A 65 11.11 10.77 7.59
N LEU A 66 10.80 9.72 6.83
CA LEU A 66 10.47 9.85 5.41
C LEU A 66 9.10 10.53 5.21
N LYS A 67 8.08 10.14 5.99
CA LYS A 67 6.70 10.60 5.86
C LYS A 67 6.44 11.96 6.51
N PHE A 68 7.32 12.55 7.27
CA PHE A 68 7.09 13.87 7.86
C PHE A 68 8.36 14.74 7.90
N GLY A 69 9.53 14.13 8.07
CA GLY A 69 10.81 14.84 8.13
C GLY A 69 11.49 15.13 6.79
N HIS A 70 10.87 14.80 5.65
CA HIS A 70 11.44 15.03 4.31
C HIS A 70 12.82 14.38 4.11
N ALA A 71 13.13 13.31 4.86
CA ALA A 71 14.40 12.59 4.77
C ALA A 71 14.46 11.70 3.51
N LEU A 72 14.45 12.30 2.32
CA LEU A 72 14.45 11.59 1.03
C LEU A 72 15.60 10.56 0.86
N PRO A 73 16.83 10.82 1.34
CA PRO A 73 17.91 9.82 1.28
C PRO A 73 17.55 8.50 1.97
N LEU A 74 16.66 8.53 2.96
CA LEU A 74 16.19 7.34 3.67
C LEU A 74 15.41 6.39 2.77
N ALA A 75 14.77 6.90 1.70
CA ALA A 75 14.00 6.07 0.78
C ALA A 75 14.89 5.06 0.04
N GLY A 76 16.12 5.45 -0.32
CA GLY A 76 17.10 4.55 -0.92
C GLY A 76 17.56 3.47 0.05
N TRP A 77 17.83 3.84 1.31
CA TRP A 77 18.20 2.88 2.36
C TRP A 77 17.06 1.88 2.64
N LEU A 78 15.83 2.37 2.79
CA LEU A 78 14.64 1.52 2.98
C LEU A 78 14.47 0.55 1.81
N ALA A 79 14.63 1.01 0.58
CA ALA A 79 14.56 0.17 -0.60
C ALA A 79 15.62 -0.94 -0.62
N ALA A 80 16.86 -0.64 -0.23
CA ALA A 80 17.92 -1.66 -0.13
C ALA A 80 17.58 -2.72 0.93
N ARG A 81 17.06 -2.31 2.10
CA ARG A 81 16.63 -3.23 3.16
C ARG A 81 15.46 -4.11 2.73
N LEU A 82 14.48 -3.53 2.04
CA LEU A 82 13.36 -4.27 1.44
C LEU A 82 13.87 -5.30 0.44
N ALA A 83 14.72 -4.90 -0.50
CA ALA A 83 15.29 -5.79 -1.51
C ALA A 83 16.05 -6.97 -0.90
N ALA A 84 16.84 -6.75 0.16
CA ALA A 84 17.58 -7.80 0.84
C ALA A 84 16.68 -8.84 1.56
N GLY A 85 15.50 -8.43 2.04
CA GLY A 85 14.57 -9.32 2.73
C GLY A 85 13.54 -10.01 1.83
N LEU A 86 13.48 -9.67 0.55
CA LEU A 86 12.50 -10.21 -0.39
C LEU A 86 12.81 -11.60 -0.99
N PRO A 87 14.06 -12.10 -1.15
CA PRO A 87 14.35 -13.31 -1.93
C PRO A 87 13.53 -14.55 -1.52
N GLY A 88 13.31 -14.77 -0.23
CA GLY A 88 12.55 -15.92 0.27
C GLY A 88 11.05 -15.87 -0.03
N ALA A 89 10.43 -14.68 0.09
CA ALA A 89 9.01 -14.49 -0.21
C ALA A 89 8.74 -14.35 -1.71
N TRP A 90 9.74 -13.91 -2.48
CA TRP A 90 9.62 -13.68 -3.92
C TRP A 90 9.76 -14.95 -4.75
N ALA A 91 10.73 -15.81 -4.39
CA ALA A 91 11.07 -16.99 -5.18
C ALA A 91 10.09 -18.16 -4.97
N GLY A 92 9.46 -18.28 -3.80
CA GLY A 92 8.64 -19.44 -3.45
C GLY A 92 7.13 -19.31 -3.71
N ALA A 93 6.62 -18.09 -3.93
CA ALA A 93 5.17 -17.84 -3.83
C ALA A 93 4.45 -17.57 -5.16
N ARG A 94 5.17 -17.45 -6.28
CA ARG A 94 4.55 -17.08 -7.57
C ARG A 94 5.03 -17.94 -8.74
N PRO A 95 4.12 -18.34 -9.64
CA PRO A 95 4.47 -19.05 -10.87
C PRO A 95 5.28 -18.19 -11.87
N ALA A 96 5.25 -16.87 -11.72
CA ALA A 96 6.07 -15.93 -12.49
C ALA A 96 6.51 -14.72 -11.64
N PRO A 97 7.75 -14.24 -11.79
CA PRO A 97 8.21 -13.00 -11.17
C PRO A 97 7.38 -11.81 -11.69
N PRO A 98 7.20 -10.74 -10.90
CA PRO A 98 6.54 -9.52 -11.36
C PRO A 98 7.42 -8.78 -12.37
N ASP A 99 6.80 -8.02 -13.27
CA ASP A 99 7.51 -7.19 -14.26
C ASP A 99 7.62 -5.71 -13.87
N LEU A 100 6.86 -5.30 -12.85
CA LEU A 100 6.70 -3.90 -12.47
C LEU A 100 6.47 -3.69 -10.98
N ILE A 101 6.86 -2.50 -10.50
CA ILE A 101 6.52 -1.99 -9.17
C ILE A 101 5.67 -0.73 -9.34
N ALA A 102 4.47 -0.74 -8.76
CA ALA A 102 3.58 0.42 -8.73
C ALA A 102 3.48 0.97 -7.29
N PRO A 103 3.86 2.23 -7.03
CA PRO A 103 3.61 2.86 -5.75
C PRO A 103 2.12 3.15 -5.61
N ILE A 104 1.64 3.21 -4.37
CA ILE A 104 0.32 3.75 -4.10
C ILE A 104 0.34 5.25 -4.48
N PRO A 105 -0.60 5.73 -5.31
CA PRO A 105 -0.64 7.13 -5.73
C PRO A 105 -1.00 8.04 -4.55
N LEU A 106 -0.38 9.22 -4.52
CA LEU A 106 -0.75 10.29 -3.61
C LEU A 106 -1.76 11.22 -4.30
N SER A 107 -2.72 11.76 -3.56
CA SER A 107 -3.70 12.69 -4.17
C SER A 107 -3.00 13.94 -4.72
N PRO A 108 -3.50 14.55 -5.82
CA PRO A 108 -2.87 15.73 -6.42
C PRO A 108 -2.65 16.87 -5.43
N GLN A 109 -3.62 17.13 -4.55
CA GLN A 109 -3.53 18.17 -3.52
C GLN A 109 -2.38 17.90 -2.53
N ARG A 110 -2.25 16.65 -2.05
CA ARG A 110 -1.18 16.26 -1.11
C ARG A 110 0.18 16.24 -1.77
N LEU A 111 0.23 15.83 -3.04
CA LEU A 111 1.45 15.87 -3.82
C LEU A 111 1.90 17.32 -4.05
N ALA A 112 0.99 18.22 -4.42
CA ALA A 112 1.30 19.64 -4.58
C ALA A 112 1.76 20.29 -3.27
N ALA A 113 1.09 19.97 -2.16
CA ALA A 113 1.45 20.51 -0.85
C ALA A 113 2.83 20.03 -0.34
N ARG A 114 3.23 18.81 -0.73
CA ARG A 114 4.40 18.13 -0.13
C ARG A 114 5.58 17.92 -1.08
N GLY A 115 5.38 18.08 -2.39
CA GLY A 115 6.41 18.03 -3.42
C GLY A 115 6.83 16.62 -3.89
N PHE A 116 6.48 15.56 -3.16
CA PHE A 116 6.86 14.19 -3.53
C PHE A 116 5.86 13.13 -3.06
N ASN A 117 5.88 11.97 -3.73
CA ASN A 117 5.17 10.76 -3.31
C ASN A 117 6.14 9.82 -2.59
N GLN A 118 5.97 9.63 -1.29
CA GLN A 118 6.85 8.82 -0.44
C GLN A 118 6.96 7.38 -0.97
N ALA A 119 5.86 6.83 -1.48
CA ALA A 119 5.83 5.49 -2.04
C ALA A 119 6.64 5.43 -3.35
N TRP A 120 6.63 6.50 -4.17
CA TRP A 120 7.47 6.59 -5.37
C TRP A 120 8.96 6.66 -5.03
N GLU A 121 9.30 7.42 -3.99
CA GLU A 121 10.69 7.58 -3.54
C GLU A 121 11.30 6.25 -3.07
N ILE A 122 10.49 5.32 -2.55
CA ILE A 122 10.92 3.95 -2.24
C ILE A 122 10.85 3.04 -3.48
N ALA A 123 9.75 3.11 -4.25
CA ALA A 123 9.52 2.21 -5.38
C ALA A 123 10.60 2.31 -6.46
N ARG A 124 11.08 3.53 -6.76
CA ARG A 124 12.11 3.75 -7.79
C ARG A 124 13.46 3.08 -7.46
N PRO A 125 14.09 3.30 -6.30
CA PRO A 125 15.28 2.56 -5.91
C PRO A 125 15.02 1.06 -5.71
N LEU A 126 13.87 0.67 -5.17
CA LEU A 126 13.53 -0.73 -4.99
C LEU A 126 13.48 -1.47 -6.32
N ALA A 127 12.83 -0.90 -7.33
CA ALA A 127 12.77 -1.47 -8.68
C ALA A 127 14.17 -1.70 -9.27
N ARG A 128 15.12 -0.78 -9.03
CA ARG A 128 16.52 -0.95 -9.47
C ARG A 128 17.21 -2.13 -8.79
N HIS A 129 17.00 -2.33 -7.48
CA HIS A 129 17.58 -3.47 -6.76
C HIS A 129 17.06 -4.82 -7.24
N LEU A 130 15.90 -4.84 -7.88
CA LEU A 130 15.17 -6.05 -8.23
C LEU A 130 15.09 -6.31 -9.74
N GLY A 131 15.68 -5.43 -10.55
CA GLY A 131 15.59 -5.52 -12.00
C GLY A 131 14.17 -5.29 -12.56
N LEU A 132 13.31 -4.57 -11.82
CA LEU A 132 11.92 -4.30 -12.19
C LEU A 132 11.74 -2.93 -12.81
N ARG A 133 10.63 -2.74 -13.53
CA ARG A 133 10.24 -1.42 -14.07
C ARG A 133 9.38 -0.66 -13.04
N PRO A 134 9.81 0.50 -12.52
CA PRO A 134 8.96 1.33 -11.67
C PRO A 134 7.94 2.09 -12.54
N THR A 135 6.66 2.06 -12.16
CA THR A 135 5.62 2.87 -12.82
C THR A 135 5.13 3.98 -11.90
N ARG A 136 4.91 5.19 -12.44
CA ARG A 136 4.25 6.28 -11.70
C ARG A 136 2.73 6.22 -11.77
N CYS A 137 2.19 5.44 -12.71
CA CYS A 137 0.77 5.33 -13.00
C CYS A 137 0.30 3.90 -12.77
N CYS A 138 -0.67 3.72 -11.87
CA CYS A 138 -1.35 2.44 -11.69
C CYS A 138 -1.99 1.94 -13.01
N CYS A 139 -2.35 2.87 -13.91
CA CYS A 139 -3.03 2.60 -15.18
C CYS A 139 -2.16 2.02 -16.30
N SER A 140 -0.82 1.98 -16.19
CA SER A 140 0.04 1.41 -17.24
C SER A 140 0.40 -0.06 -17.01
N ALA A 141 -0.10 -0.66 -15.92
CA ALA A 141 0.17 -2.04 -15.54
C ALA A 141 -0.90 -3.05 -16.04
N SER A 142 -1.79 -2.66 -16.94
CA SER A 142 -2.82 -3.53 -17.51
C SER A 142 -2.62 -3.69 -19.01
N ALA A 143 -2.01 -4.81 -19.42
CA ALA A 143 -2.22 -5.34 -20.77
C ALA A 143 -3.62 -5.98 -20.85
N THR A 144 -4.68 -5.16 -20.79
CA THR A 144 -6.02 -5.40 -21.38
C THR A 144 -6.82 -4.09 -21.33
N PRO A 145 -7.55 -3.69 -22.40
CA PRO A 145 -8.16 -2.36 -22.48
C PRO A 145 -9.57 -2.35 -21.84
N ALA A 146 -9.78 -1.48 -20.86
CA ALA A 146 -11.11 -0.97 -20.55
C ALA A 146 -11.01 0.46 -20.00
N ALA A 147 -11.61 1.39 -20.75
CA ALA A 147 -11.99 2.76 -20.40
C ALA A 147 -10.92 3.66 -19.73
N SER A 148 -10.39 4.55 -20.58
CA SER A 148 -9.48 5.64 -20.31
C SER A 148 -9.84 6.55 -19.12
N ALA A 149 -8.89 6.68 -18.20
CA ALA A 149 -8.56 7.96 -17.57
C ALA A 149 -7.03 8.10 -17.60
N ARG A 150 -6.52 8.81 -18.61
CA ARG A 150 -5.09 8.98 -18.84
C ARG A 150 -4.57 10.03 -17.86
N TRP A 151 -3.94 9.59 -16.77
CA TRP A 151 -3.25 10.49 -15.84
C TRP A 151 -1.83 10.70 -16.34
N THR A 152 -1.52 11.89 -16.84
CA THR A 152 -0.16 12.28 -17.23
C THR A 152 0.48 13.12 -16.13
N TRP A 153 1.63 12.68 -15.64
CA TRP A 153 2.46 13.42 -14.70
C TRP A 153 3.16 14.59 -15.42
N PRO A 154 3.18 15.82 -14.88
CA PRO A 154 3.90 16.92 -15.51
C PRO A 154 5.42 16.69 -15.39
N PRO A 155 6.22 16.92 -16.45
CA PRO A 155 7.67 16.80 -16.36
C PRO A 155 8.20 17.82 -15.34
N GLY A 156 9.05 17.36 -14.43
CA GLY A 156 9.66 18.21 -13.41
C GLY A 156 10.62 19.21 -14.04
N ARG A 157 10.61 20.45 -13.52
CA ARG A 157 11.68 21.43 -13.74
C ARG A 157 12.97 21.00 -13.07
#